data_AF-I9NC34-F1
#
_entry.id   AF-I9NC34-F1
#
_cell.length_a   1.000
_cell.length_b   1.000
_cell.length_c   1.000
_cell.angle_alpha   90.00
_cell.angle_beta   90.00
_cell.angle_gamma   90.00
#
_symmetry.space_group_name_H-M   'P 1'
#
loop_
_entity.id
_entity.type
_entity.pdbx_description
1 polymer ?
#
loop_
_entity_poly.entity_id
_entity_poly.type
_entity_poly.pdbx_seq_one_letter_code
_entity_poly.pdbx_strand_id
1 'polypeptide(L)'
;MFDAKKLLDQFLGSQVPGLGGSVRDRAGDAVQTARNNPLATGAIAAALLGTKTGRGIAGNALAIGGLAAIAGLGYQAYKNYQAGQAPAAPSDAPSANNPVLLPPPVESGFGPASPAGSNEFVLVLIRAMIAAAKADGHIDDAERALIMDKVKAADVSGEAAAFIERELASPTDLDALVAAATTEEQRVELYTASRLTIEPDSRAERGYLDLLAGRLGLADQLVDHIEATVSSAKVTLSQ
;
A
#
# COMPACT_ATOMS: atom_id res chain seq x y z
N MET A 1 3.60 -25.45 15.03
CA MET A 1 4.37 -24.34 14.42
C MET A 1 4.39 -24.55 12.92
N PHE A 2 3.93 -23.55 12.17
CA PHE A 2 3.87 -23.55 10.72
C PHE A 2 5.24 -23.15 10.15
N ASP A 3 5.76 -23.91 9.18
CA ASP A 3 7.09 -23.69 8.61
C ASP A 3 6.98 -23.17 7.18
N ALA A 4 6.82 -21.86 7.07
CA ALA A 4 6.66 -21.15 5.81
C ALA A 4 7.85 -21.34 4.85
N LYS A 5 9.05 -21.69 5.35
CA LYS A 5 10.22 -21.96 4.51
C LYS A 5 10.06 -23.22 3.68
N LYS A 6 9.46 -24.28 4.26
CA LYS A 6 9.21 -25.53 3.55
C LYS A 6 8.21 -25.38 2.40
N LEU A 7 7.18 -24.55 2.60
CA LEU A 7 6.21 -24.23 1.55
C LEU A 7 6.83 -23.40 0.43
N LEU A 8 7.70 -22.45 0.78
CA LEU A 8 8.42 -21.65 -0.18
C LEU A 8 9.40 -22.50 -1.00
N ASP A 9 10.14 -23.41 -0.37
CA ASP A 9 11.05 -24.33 -1.07
C ASP A 9 10.31 -25.30 -2.01
N GLN A 10 9.14 -25.78 -1.60
CA GLN A 10 8.30 -26.66 -2.41
C GLN A 10 7.67 -25.92 -3.60
N PHE A 11 7.36 -24.63 -3.44
CA PHE A 11 6.85 -23.78 -4.50
C PHE A 11 7.96 -23.39 -5.50
N LEU A 12 9.14 -23.02 -5.02
CA LEU A 12 10.29 -22.62 -5.83
C LEU A 12 10.97 -23.79 -6.56
N GLY A 13 10.86 -25.00 -6.01
CA GLY A 13 11.33 -26.25 -6.64
C GLY A 13 10.36 -26.85 -7.65
N SER A 14 9.14 -26.32 -7.76
CA SER A 14 8.15 -26.85 -8.70
C SER A 14 8.50 -26.47 -10.15
N GLN A 15 8.64 -27.48 -11.00
CA GLN A 15 8.96 -27.31 -12.42
C GLN A 15 7.69 -26.90 -13.17
N VAL A 16 7.72 -25.73 -13.81
CA VAL A 16 6.55 -25.20 -14.52
C VAL A 16 6.38 -25.93 -15.86
N PRO A 17 5.23 -26.58 -16.14
CA PRO A 17 5.02 -27.31 -17.38
C PRO A 17 5.11 -26.37 -18.60
N GLY A 18 5.91 -26.77 -19.60
CA GLY A 18 6.09 -26.00 -20.85
C GLY A 18 7.26 -25.01 -20.85
N LEU A 19 7.98 -24.86 -19.74
CA LEU A 19 9.21 -24.06 -19.66
C LEU A 19 10.31 -24.90 -19.01
N GLY A 20 11.42 -25.13 -19.71
CA GLY A 20 12.57 -25.82 -19.15
C GLY A 20 13.20 -25.04 -17.99
N GLY A 21 13.38 -25.71 -16.84
CA GLY A 21 14.10 -25.23 -15.64
C GLY A 21 13.22 -24.95 -14.42
N SER A 22 13.82 -24.92 -13.22
CA SER A 22 13.12 -24.50 -11.99
C SER A 22 13.14 -22.98 -11.83
N VAL A 23 12.22 -22.43 -11.02
CA VAL A 23 12.13 -20.99 -10.72
C VAL A 23 13.40 -20.49 -10.03
N ARG A 24 14.02 -21.33 -9.20
CA ARG A 24 15.26 -21.03 -8.48
C ARG A 24 16.46 -20.87 -9.43
N ASP A 25 16.56 -21.72 -10.46
CA ASP A 25 17.67 -21.66 -11.41
C ASP A 25 17.64 -20.35 -12.20
N ARG A 26 16.46 -19.90 -12.61
CA ARG A 26 16.31 -18.62 -13.34
C ARG A 26 16.49 -17.39 -12.47
N ALA A 27 16.12 -17.46 -11.18
CA ALA A 27 16.41 -16.39 -10.23
C ALA A 27 17.93 -16.26 -10.01
N GLY A 28 18.65 -17.38 -9.95
CA GLY A 28 20.12 -17.41 -9.91
C GLY A 28 20.75 -16.78 -11.16
N ASP A 29 20.28 -17.16 -12.35
CA ASP A 29 20.77 -16.61 -13.62
C ASP A 29 20.48 -15.12 -13.78
N ALA A 30 19.30 -14.64 -13.33
CA ALA A 30 18.95 -13.22 -13.38
C ALA A 30 19.84 -12.37 -12.46
N VAL A 31 20.12 -12.85 -11.24
CA VAL A 31 21.01 -12.18 -10.28
C VAL A 31 22.46 -12.22 -10.76
N GLN A 32 22.91 -13.34 -11.32
CA GLN A 32 24.26 -13.48 -11.88
C GLN A 32 24.45 -12.58 -13.12
N THR A 33 23.44 -12.45 -13.97
CA THR A 33 23.45 -11.56 -15.14
C THR A 33 23.43 -10.08 -14.73
N ALA A 34 22.70 -9.72 -13.68
CA ALA A 34 22.70 -8.37 -13.12
C ALA A 34 24.05 -7.99 -12.49
N ARG A 35 24.74 -8.94 -11.85
CA ARG A 35 26.12 -8.73 -11.35
C ARG A 35 27.14 -8.57 -12.47
N ASN A 36 26.98 -9.31 -13.57
CA ASN A 36 27.94 -9.29 -14.68
C ASN A 36 27.69 -8.15 -15.68
N ASN A 37 26.51 -7.53 -15.66
CA ASN A 37 26.18 -6.41 -16.53
C ASN A 37 25.29 -5.39 -15.80
N PRO A 38 25.87 -4.39 -15.11
CA PRO A 38 25.11 -3.38 -14.37
C PRO A 38 24.22 -2.48 -15.26
N LEU A 39 24.42 -2.47 -16.59
CA LEU A 39 23.50 -1.85 -17.56
C LEU A 39 22.25 -2.71 -17.84
N ALA A 40 22.27 -4.00 -17.52
CA ALA A 40 21.14 -4.91 -17.72
C ALA A 40 20.03 -4.76 -16.67
N THR A 41 20.29 -4.10 -15.53
CA THR A 41 19.24 -3.77 -14.53
C THR A 41 18.14 -2.90 -15.16
N GLY A 42 18.50 -1.97 -16.04
CA GLY A 42 17.53 -1.19 -16.83
C GLY A 42 16.81 -2.01 -17.90
N ALA A 43 17.47 -3.04 -18.45
CA ALA A 43 16.89 -3.93 -19.45
C ALA A 43 15.84 -4.89 -18.86
N ILE A 44 15.96 -5.28 -17.58
CA ILE A 44 14.93 -6.09 -16.91
C ILE A 44 13.63 -5.28 -16.74
N ALA A 45 13.74 -4.02 -16.33
CA ALA A 45 12.59 -3.11 -16.30
C ALA A 45 11.99 -2.92 -17.71
N ALA A 46 12.82 -2.73 -18.73
CA ALA A 46 12.37 -2.59 -20.12
C ALA A 46 11.76 -3.89 -20.69
N ALA A 47 12.23 -5.08 -20.30
CA ALA A 47 11.71 -6.36 -20.75
C ALA A 47 10.38 -6.73 -20.06
N LEU A 48 10.21 -6.34 -18.79
CA LEU A 48 8.94 -6.43 -18.07
C LEU A 48 7.89 -5.48 -18.66
N LEU A 49 8.30 -4.31 -19.14
CA LEU A 49 7.41 -3.34 -19.82
C LEU A 49 7.13 -3.70 -21.29
N GLY A 50 8.10 -4.31 -21.99
CA GLY A 50 8.06 -4.49 -23.44
C GLY A 50 7.43 -5.80 -23.95
N THR A 51 7.35 -6.85 -23.13
CA THR A 51 6.86 -8.17 -23.58
C THR A 51 5.38 -8.38 -23.24
N LYS A 52 4.63 -9.05 -24.14
CA LYS A 52 3.21 -9.41 -23.91
C LYS A 52 3.00 -10.18 -22.59
N THR A 53 4.00 -10.95 -22.15
CA THR A 53 3.99 -11.68 -20.87
C THR A 53 4.21 -10.76 -19.66
N GLY A 54 5.10 -9.77 -19.76
CA GLY A 54 5.29 -8.76 -18.70
C GLY A 54 4.06 -7.87 -18.49
N ARG A 55 3.34 -7.55 -19.57
CA ARG A 55 2.02 -6.89 -19.51
C ARG A 55 0.95 -7.74 -18.81
N GLY A 56 1.04 -9.07 -18.93
CA GLY A 56 0.12 -10.01 -18.28
C GLY A 56 0.36 -10.15 -16.77
N ILE A 57 1.59 -9.94 -16.31
CA ILE A 57 1.93 -9.93 -14.87
C ILE A 57 1.60 -8.55 -14.26
N ALA A 58 1.83 -7.46 -15.00
CA ALA A 58 1.43 -6.11 -14.58
C ALA A 58 -0.09 -5.89 -14.61
N GLY A 59 -0.82 -6.59 -15.50
CA GLY A 59 -2.28 -6.49 -15.62
C GLY A 59 -3.08 -7.33 -14.61
N ASN A 60 -2.48 -8.36 -14.00
CA ASN A 60 -3.14 -9.27 -13.07
C ASN A 60 -2.56 -9.28 -11.64
N ALA A 61 -1.69 -8.33 -11.28
CA ALA A 61 -1.30 -8.09 -9.88
C ALA A 61 -2.38 -7.31 -9.09
N LEU A 62 -3.65 -7.45 -9.47
CA LEU A 62 -4.78 -6.62 -9.05
C LEU A 62 -5.50 -7.16 -7.79
N ALA A 63 -4.73 -7.78 -6.90
CA ALA A 63 -5.13 -8.06 -5.53
C ALA A 63 -3.92 -7.88 -4.59
N ILE A 64 -3.13 -6.83 -4.82
CA ILE A 64 -2.18 -6.35 -3.82
C ILE A 64 -3.04 -5.86 -2.64
N GLY A 65 -3.07 -6.66 -1.56
CA GLY A 65 -3.90 -6.39 -0.39
C GLY A 65 -3.73 -4.97 0.12
N GLY A 66 -4.79 -4.40 0.74
CA GLY A 66 -4.88 -2.97 1.07
C GLY A 66 -3.63 -2.38 1.74
N LEU A 67 -2.93 -3.15 2.57
CA LEU A 67 -1.69 -2.75 3.24
C LEU A 67 -0.50 -2.58 2.30
N ALA A 68 -0.30 -3.50 1.35
CA ALA A 68 0.78 -3.40 0.38
C ALA A 68 0.52 -2.26 -0.62
N ALA A 69 -0.74 -1.91 -0.87
CA ALA A 69 -1.10 -0.73 -1.64
C ALA A 69 -0.76 0.57 -0.88
N ILE A 70 -1.06 0.63 0.42
CA ILE A 70 -0.66 1.76 1.29
C ILE A 70 0.86 1.94 1.26
N ALA A 71 1.62 0.87 1.51
CA ALA A 71 3.08 0.92 1.54
C ALA A 71 3.68 1.32 0.18
N GLY A 72 3.14 0.80 -0.92
CA GLY A 72 3.58 1.13 -2.27
C GLY A 72 3.33 2.60 -2.64
N LEU A 73 2.13 3.13 -2.35
CA LEU A 73 1.79 4.53 -2.62
C LEU A 73 2.58 5.48 -1.71
N GLY A 74 2.71 5.16 -0.42
CA GLY A 74 3.52 5.92 0.52
C GLY A 74 4.99 5.98 0.08
N TYR A 75 5.57 4.84 -0.29
CA TYR A 75 6.93 4.76 -0.80
C TYR A 75 7.12 5.58 -2.09
N GLN A 76 6.17 5.48 -3.04
CA GLN A 76 6.25 6.24 -4.29
C GLN A 76 6.19 7.75 -4.05
N ALA A 77 5.24 8.21 -3.24
CA ALA A 77 5.09 9.61 -2.87
C ALA A 77 6.36 10.14 -2.20
N TYR A 78 6.86 9.40 -1.21
CA TYR A 78 8.06 9.76 -0.44
C TYR A 78 9.31 9.80 -1.32
N LYS A 79 9.50 8.82 -2.20
CA LYS A 79 10.63 8.79 -3.14
C LYS A 79 10.60 9.99 -4.09
N ASN A 80 9.43 10.33 -4.63
CA ASN A 80 9.30 11.46 -5.56
C ASN A 80 9.55 12.80 -4.85
N TYR A 81 9.07 12.94 -3.61
CA TYR A 81 9.37 14.07 -2.74
C TYR A 81 10.88 14.20 -2.48
N GLN A 82 11.54 13.13 -2.05
CA GLN A 82 12.99 13.13 -1.82
C GLN A 82 13.80 13.45 -3.09
N ALA A 83 13.29 13.07 -4.25
CA ALA A 83 13.91 13.36 -5.54
C ALA A 83 13.71 14.83 -6.01
N GLY A 84 12.99 15.65 -5.25
CA GLY A 84 12.70 17.05 -5.61
C GLY A 84 11.79 17.19 -6.83
N GLN A 85 10.98 16.17 -7.12
CA GLN A 85 10.01 16.22 -8.22
C GLN A 85 8.82 17.09 -7.83
N ALA A 86 8.07 17.59 -8.81
CA ALA A 86 6.78 18.20 -8.52
C ALA A 86 5.72 17.10 -8.22
N PRO A 87 4.74 17.37 -7.35
CA PRO A 87 3.58 16.51 -7.18
C PRO A 87 2.88 16.26 -8.53
N ALA A 88 2.50 15.00 -8.78
CA ALA A 88 1.86 14.64 -10.04
C ALA A 88 0.45 15.25 -10.12
N ALA A 89 0.12 15.90 -11.24
CA ALA A 89 -1.25 16.35 -11.47
C ALA A 89 -2.16 15.15 -11.76
N PRO A 90 -3.37 15.07 -11.16
CA PRO A 90 -4.34 14.06 -11.53
C PRO A 90 -4.65 14.18 -13.03
N SER A 91 -4.44 13.09 -13.77
CA SER A 91 -4.53 13.06 -15.24
C SER A 91 -5.53 11.99 -15.66
N ASP A 92 -6.53 12.36 -16.46
CA ASP A 92 -7.59 11.44 -16.95
C ASP A 92 -7.14 10.56 -18.13
N ALA A 93 -5.93 10.76 -18.66
CA ALA A 93 -5.36 9.95 -19.73
C ALA A 93 -4.48 8.83 -19.13
N PRO A 94 -4.60 7.57 -19.60
CA PRO A 94 -3.69 6.50 -19.21
C PRO A 94 -2.28 6.88 -19.70
N SER A 95 -1.49 7.45 -18.79
CA SER A 95 -0.12 7.80 -19.06
C SER A 95 0.69 6.52 -19.06
N ALA A 96 1.74 6.45 -19.87
CA ALA A 96 2.77 5.41 -19.73
C ALA A 96 3.46 5.40 -18.34
N ASN A 97 3.16 6.43 -17.52
CA ASN A 97 3.52 6.60 -16.12
C ASN A 97 2.34 6.43 -15.16
N ASN A 98 1.31 5.63 -15.50
CA ASN A 98 0.34 5.20 -14.49
C ASN A 98 1.12 4.64 -13.30
N PRO A 99 0.83 5.05 -12.05
CA PRO A 99 1.45 4.45 -10.88
C PRO A 99 1.02 2.99 -10.81
N VAL A 100 1.77 2.13 -11.49
CA VAL A 100 1.72 0.70 -11.23
C VAL A 100 2.07 0.59 -9.76
N LEU A 101 1.11 0.11 -8.96
CA LEU A 101 1.28 -0.20 -7.55
C LEU A 101 2.36 -1.27 -7.43
N LEU A 102 3.61 -0.82 -7.39
CA LEU A 102 4.76 -1.69 -7.21
C LEU A 102 4.96 -1.86 -5.70
N PRO A 103 5.13 -3.10 -5.22
CA PRO A 103 5.52 -3.29 -3.82
C PRO A 103 6.83 -2.53 -3.57
N PRO A 104 6.97 -1.90 -2.39
CA PRO A 104 8.19 -1.19 -2.06
C PRO A 104 9.38 -2.17 -2.03
N PRO A 105 10.61 -1.70 -2.33
CA PRO A 105 11.80 -2.53 -2.21
C PRO A 105 11.91 -3.12 -0.80
N VAL A 106 12.30 -4.39 -0.71
CA VAL A 106 12.34 -5.13 0.57
C VAL A 106 13.24 -4.49 1.63
N GLU A 107 14.32 -3.84 1.20
CA GLU A 107 15.28 -3.14 2.05
C GLU A 107 14.89 -1.67 2.34
N SER A 108 13.77 -1.19 1.80
CA SER A 108 13.30 0.17 2.07
C SER A 108 12.61 0.27 3.43
N GLY A 109 12.49 1.49 3.97
CA GLY A 109 11.74 1.76 5.20
C GLY A 109 10.21 1.48 5.11
N PHE A 110 9.71 1.14 3.91
CA PHE A 110 8.33 0.72 3.63
C PHE A 110 8.24 -0.80 3.35
N GLY A 111 9.38 -1.50 3.36
CA GLY A 111 9.43 -2.93 3.08
C GLY A 111 8.79 -3.77 4.19
N PRO A 112 8.42 -5.03 3.93
CA PRO A 112 7.77 -5.90 4.91
C PRO A 112 8.64 -6.24 6.13
N ALA A 113 9.96 -6.08 6.04
CA ALA A 113 10.89 -6.28 7.15
C ALA A 113 11.15 -5.01 7.98
N SER A 114 10.59 -3.86 7.57
CA SER A 114 10.73 -2.58 8.27
C SER A 114 9.76 -2.47 9.46
N PRO A 115 9.95 -1.49 10.36
CA PRO A 115 8.96 -1.17 11.38
C PRO A 115 7.56 -0.84 10.81
N ALA A 116 7.49 -0.27 9.62
CA ALA A 116 6.25 0.02 8.91
C ALA A 116 5.56 -1.26 8.41
N GLY A 117 6.34 -2.29 8.05
CA GLY A 117 5.84 -3.61 7.69
C GLY A 117 5.42 -4.50 8.86
N SER A 118 5.55 -4.04 10.11
CA SER A 118 5.27 -4.85 11.30
C SER A 118 3.77 -5.08 11.51
N ASN A 119 3.39 -6.25 12.05
CA ASN A 119 2.00 -6.59 12.34
C ASN A 119 1.33 -5.57 13.28
N GLU A 120 2.07 -5.04 14.26
CA GLU A 120 1.55 -4.04 15.19
C GLU A 120 1.20 -2.73 14.46
N PHE A 121 2.07 -2.28 13.54
CA PHE A 121 1.82 -1.07 12.78
C PHE A 121 0.69 -1.25 11.76
N VAL A 122 0.54 -2.45 11.19
CA VAL A 122 -0.63 -2.79 10.35
C VAL A 122 -1.95 -2.58 11.09
N LEU A 123 -2.05 -2.96 12.36
CA LEU A 123 -3.25 -2.69 13.16
C LEU A 123 -3.48 -1.20 13.37
N VAL A 124 -2.41 -0.41 13.51
CA VAL A 124 -2.49 1.06 13.58
C VAL A 124 -3.02 1.64 12.27
N LEU A 125 -2.57 1.15 11.11
CA LEU A 125 -3.10 1.57 9.81
C LEU A 125 -4.60 1.30 9.68
N ILE A 126 -5.07 0.12 10.10
CA ILE A 126 -6.50 -0.21 10.09
C ILE A 126 -7.29 0.76 10.99
N ARG A 127 -6.76 1.07 12.19
CA ARG A 127 -7.39 2.07 13.08
C ARG A 127 -7.41 3.47 12.45
N ALA A 128 -6.35 3.86 11.76
CA ALA A 128 -6.29 5.14 11.05
C ALA A 128 -7.33 5.22 9.92
N MET A 129 -7.54 4.12 9.19
CA MET A 129 -8.60 4.02 8.18
C MET A 129 -9.99 4.14 8.83
N ILE A 130 -10.26 3.42 9.92
CA ILE A 130 -11.54 3.52 10.65
C ILE A 130 -11.75 4.95 11.20
N ALA A 131 -10.70 5.56 11.74
CA ALA A 131 -10.72 6.93 12.23
C ALA A 131 -11.06 7.93 11.12
N ALA A 132 -10.44 7.76 9.94
CA ALA A 132 -10.71 8.58 8.76
C ALA A 132 -12.15 8.41 8.30
N ALA A 133 -12.66 7.17 8.22
CA ALA A 133 -14.05 6.90 7.84
C ALA A 133 -15.08 7.50 8.81
N LYS A 134 -14.69 7.80 10.05
CA LYS A 134 -15.54 8.45 11.08
C LYS A 134 -15.42 9.98 11.09
N ALA A 135 -14.57 10.58 10.24
CA ALA A 135 -14.20 11.99 10.33
C ALA A 135 -15.39 12.95 10.10
N ASP A 136 -16.39 12.54 9.33
CA ASP A 136 -17.62 13.31 9.11
C ASP A 136 -18.60 13.27 10.30
N GLY A 137 -18.31 12.47 11.32
CA GLY A 137 -19.10 12.33 12.54
C GLY A 137 -20.31 11.42 12.43
N HIS A 138 -20.53 10.73 11.31
CA HIS A 138 -21.75 9.96 11.06
C HIS A 138 -21.42 8.52 10.67
N ILE A 139 -21.05 7.69 11.66
CA ILE A 139 -21.31 6.26 11.54
C ILE A 139 -22.45 5.94 12.49
N ASP A 140 -23.63 5.73 11.95
CA ASP A 140 -24.78 5.25 12.71
C ASP A 140 -24.76 3.71 12.86
N ASP A 141 -25.73 3.17 13.60
CA ASP A 141 -25.80 1.73 13.86
C ASP A 141 -26.14 0.92 12.61
N ALA A 142 -26.84 1.51 11.64
CA ALA A 142 -27.15 0.86 10.37
C ALA A 142 -25.92 0.79 9.47
N GLU A 143 -25.11 1.85 9.42
CA GLU A 143 -23.83 1.86 8.72
C GLU A 143 -22.83 0.90 9.37
N ARG A 144 -22.76 0.85 10.70
CA ARG A 144 -21.99 -0.17 11.43
C ARG A 144 -22.39 -1.58 11.02
N ALA A 145 -23.69 -1.88 10.98
CA ALA A 145 -24.20 -3.19 10.57
C ALA A 145 -23.82 -3.51 9.12
N LEU A 146 -23.96 -2.54 8.20
CA LEU A 146 -23.57 -2.70 6.79
C LEU A 146 -22.07 -2.99 6.64
N ILE A 147 -21.21 -2.30 7.40
CA ILE A 147 -19.77 -2.54 7.40
C ILE A 147 -19.49 -3.97 7.92
N MET A 148 -20.16 -4.41 8.99
CA MET A 148 -19.99 -5.78 9.50
C MET A 148 -20.47 -6.86 8.52
N ASP A 149 -21.53 -6.60 7.75
CA ASP A 149 -21.98 -7.52 6.73
C ASP A 149 -20.98 -7.61 5.57
N LYS A 150 -20.34 -6.49 5.18
CA LYS A 150 -19.24 -6.49 4.21
C LYS A 150 -18.01 -7.23 4.73
N VAL A 151 -17.65 -7.04 6.01
CA VAL A 151 -16.54 -7.75 6.67
C VAL A 151 -16.78 -9.27 6.62
N LYS A 152 -18.00 -9.73 6.94
CA LYS A 152 -18.37 -11.15 6.82
C LYS A 152 -18.33 -11.65 5.37
N ALA A 153 -18.82 -10.86 4.43
CA ALA A 153 -18.81 -11.20 3.01
C ALA A 153 -17.39 -11.31 2.43
N ALA A 154 -16.42 -10.60 3.02
CA ALA A 154 -15.00 -10.67 2.70
C ALA A 154 -14.26 -11.83 3.40
N ASP A 155 -14.99 -12.75 4.05
CA ASP A 155 -14.45 -13.87 4.84
C ASP A 155 -13.52 -13.43 6.00
N VAL A 156 -13.66 -12.17 6.44
CA VAL A 156 -12.99 -11.67 7.63
C VAL A 156 -13.83 -12.07 8.84
N SER A 157 -13.30 -12.99 9.65
CA SER A 157 -14.03 -13.60 10.76
C SER A 157 -13.19 -13.69 12.04
N GLY A 158 -13.82 -14.09 13.14
CA GLY A 158 -13.15 -14.29 14.43
C GLY A 158 -12.61 -12.99 15.03
N GLU A 159 -11.34 -13.01 15.44
CA GLU A 159 -10.67 -11.92 16.13
C GLU A 159 -10.57 -10.63 15.30
N ALA A 160 -10.39 -10.76 13.97
CA ALA A 160 -10.29 -9.60 13.09
C ALA A 160 -11.64 -8.86 12.97
N ALA A 161 -12.76 -9.58 12.87
CA ALA A 161 -14.08 -8.95 12.84
C ALA A 161 -14.42 -8.28 14.18
N ALA A 162 -14.13 -8.96 15.29
CA ALA A 162 -14.33 -8.41 16.64
C ALA A 162 -13.47 -7.16 16.90
N PHE A 163 -12.25 -7.13 16.34
CA PHE A 163 -11.39 -5.95 16.38
C PHE A 163 -12.04 -4.76 15.65
N ILE A 164 -12.48 -4.94 14.41
CA ILE A 164 -13.09 -3.86 13.62
C ILE A 164 -14.37 -3.36 14.30
N GLU A 165 -15.23 -4.27 14.79
CA GLU A 165 -16.45 -3.92 15.53
C GLU A 165 -16.15 -3.04 16.74
N ARG A 166 -15.15 -3.43 17.54
CA ARG A 166 -14.72 -2.65 18.71
C ARG A 166 -14.20 -1.27 18.32
N GLU A 167 -13.38 -1.16 17.29
CA GLU A 167 -12.81 0.12 16.84
C GLU A 167 -13.89 1.05 16.24
N LEU A 168 -14.91 0.50 15.56
CA LEU A 168 -16.06 1.26 15.08
C LEU A 168 -16.94 1.81 16.21
N ALA A 169 -17.08 1.06 17.32
CA ALA A 169 -17.85 1.49 18.49
C ALA A 169 -17.07 2.43 19.43
N SER A 170 -15.73 2.43 19.36
CA SER A 170 -14.90 3.23 20.25
C SER A 170 -14.75 4.67 19.73
N PRO A 171 -14.59 5.70 20.60
CA PRO A 171 -14.21 7.03 20.16
C PRO A 171 -12.86 7.02 19.43
N THR A 172 -12.69 7.91 18.44
CA THR A 172 -11.42 8.03 17.71
C THR A 172 -10.35 8.65 18.60
N ASP A 173 -9.24 7.94 18.82
CA ASP A 173 -8.06 8.42 19.55
C ASP A 173 -6.94 8.79 18.56
N LEU A 174 -6.92 10.05 18.14
CA LEU A 174 -5.92 10.55 17.19
C LEU A 174 -4.51 10.63 17.81
N ASP A 175 -4.41 10.89 19.11
CA ASP A 175 -3.13 10.98 19.81
C ASP A 175 -2.42 9.62 19.83
N ALA A 176 -3.17 8.53 20.07
CA ALA A 176 -2.63 7.18 20.00
C ALA A 176 -2.14 6.81 18.60
N LEU A 177 -2.87 7.20 17.54
CA LEU A 177 -2.46 6.96 16.16
C LEU A 177 -1.15 7.68 15.83
N VAL A 178 -1.05 8.95 16.18
CA VAL A 178 0.13 9.78 15.92
C VAL A 178 1.34 9.26 16.71
N ALA A 179 1.15 8.89 17.98
CA ALA A 179 2.22 8.36 18.83
C ALA A 179 2.78 7.02 18.35
N ALA A 180 1.95 6.20 17.67
CA ALA A 180 2.37 4.92 17.14
C ALA A 180 3.23 5.04 15.87
N ALA A 181 3.17 6.16 15.15
CA ALA A 181 3.96 6.42 13.96
C ALA A 181 5.32 7.06 14.30
N THR A 182 6.27 6.23 14.69
CA THR A 182 7.57 6.65 15.23
C THR A 182 8.60 7.01 14.16
N THR A 183 8.55 6.36 12.98
CA THR A 183 9.44 6.66 11.84
C THR A 183 8.76 7.57 10.82
N GLU A 184 9.54 8.22 9.97
CA GLU A 184 8.98 9.05 8.90
C GLU A 184 8.13 8.23 7.93
N GLU A 185 8.58 7.03 7.58
CA GLU A 185 7.85 6.10 6.72
C GLU A 185 6.52 5.66 7.32
N GLN A 186 6.48 5.38 8.64
CA GLN A 186 5.24 5.10 9.35
C GLN A 186 4.28 6.31 9.29
N ARG A 187 4.78 7.54 9.45
CA ARG A 187 3.93 8.74 9.34
C ARG A 187 3.37 8.92 7.93
N VAL A 188 4.18 8.66 6.90
CA VAL A 188 3.75 8.64 5.50
C VAL A 188 2.68 7.58 5.27
N GLU A 189 2.89 6.34 5.70
CA GLU A 189 1.91 5.25 5.51
C GLU A 189 0.60 5.51 6.26
N LEU A 190 0.67 6.05 7.48
CA LEU A 190 -0.50 6.36 8.28
C LEU A 190 -1.38 7.43 7.61
N TYR A 191 -0.76 8.52 7.14
CA TYR A 191 -1.48 9.54 6.36
C TYR A 191 -2.00 8.99 5.03
N THR A 192 -1.21 8.17 4.34
CA THR A 192 -1.62 7.51 3.07
C THR A 192 -2.84 6.63 3.27
N ALA A 193 -2.89 5.83 4.34
CA ALA A 193 -4.02 4.97 4.69
C ALA A 193 -5.29 5.80 4.95
N SER A 194 -5.18 6.88 5.73
CA SER A 194 -6.27 7.81 5.98
C SER A 194 -6.78 8.45 4.69
N ARG A 195 -5.89 9.01 3.84
CA ARG A 195 -6.27 9.65 2.56
C ARG A 195 -6.86 8.66 1.55
N LEU A 196 -6.43 7.39 1.57
CA LEU A 196 -7.03 6.34 0.76
C LEU A 196 -8.47 6.03 1.18
N THR A 197 -8.78 6.16 2.47
CA THR A 197 -10.07 5.74 3.02
C THR A 197 -11.19 6.71 2.70
N ILE A 198 -10.91 8.02 2.69
CA ILE A 198 -11.92 9.07 2.47
C ILE A 198 -11.64 9.88 1.20
N GLU A 199 -12.68 10.48 0.63
CA GLU A 199 -12.52 11.60 -0.29
C GLU A 199 -12.70 12.90 0.49
N PRO A 200 -11.78 13.85 0.39
CA PRO A 200 -11.85 15.09 1.14
C PRO A 200 -12.81 16.10 0.48
N ASP A 201 -14.03 15.67 0.21
CA ASP A 201 -15.10 16.45 -0.42
C ASP A 201 -15.84 17.30 0.61
N SER A 202 -15.91 16.82 1.86
CA SER A 202 -16.47 17.60 2.97
C SER A 202 -15.38 18.40 3.72
N ARG A 203 -15.81 19.48 4.37
CA ARG A 203 -14.92 20.24 5.28
C ARG A 203 -14.43 19.43 6.47
N ALA A 204 -15.23 18.45 6.92
CA ALA A 204 -14.89 17.61 8.06
C ALA A 204 -13.75 16.64 7.70
N GLU A 205 -13.86 15.97 6.55
CA GLU A 205 -12.82 15.07 6.04
C GLU A 205 -11.52 15.82 5.72
N ARG A 206 -11.62 16.98 5.07
CA ARG A 206 -10.47 17.85 4.82
C ARG A 206 -9.79 18.30 6.12
N GLY A 207 -10.58 18.79 7.08
CA GLY A 207 -10.06 19.20 8.38
C GLY A 207 -9.42 18.05 9.17
N TYR A 208 -9.93 16.83 9.06
CA TYR A 208 -9.32 15.64 9.64
C TYR A 208 -7.94 15.34 9.03
N LEU A 209 -7.81 15.37 7.70
CA LEU A 209 -6.52 15.15 7.05
C LEU A 209 -5.51 16.25 7.38
N ASP A 210 -5.92 17.51 7.39
CA ASP A 210 -5.05 18.64 7.72
C ASP A 210 -4.55 18.53 9.18
N LEU A 211 -5.44 18.19 10.11
CA LEU A 211 -5.09 17.93 11.50
C LEU A 211 -4.11 16.76 11.63
N LEU A 212 -4.39 15.65 10.93
CA LEU A 212 -3.54 14.47 10.96
C LEU A 212 -2.13 14.78 10.41
N ALA A 213 -2.03 15.46 9.26
CA ALA A 213 -0.76 15.87 8.66
C ALA A 213 0.06 16.75 9.62
N GLY A 214 -0.57 17.76 10.23
CA GLY A 214 0.07 18.64 11.18
C GLY A 214 0.54 17.91 12.45
N ARG A 215 -0.26 16.98 12.97
CA ARG A 215 0.09 16.18 14.17
C ARG A 215 1.20 15.17 13.92
N LEU A 216 1.27 14.61 12.72
CA LEU A 216 2.38 13.78 12.26
C LEU A 216 3.63 14.62 11.93
N GLY A 217 3.52 15.94 11.84
CA GLY A 217 4.65 16.80 11.46
C GLY A 217 5.17 16.50 10.05
N LEU A 218 4.27 16.13 9.13
CA LEU A 218 4.61 15.97 7.72
C LEU A 218 4.83 17.34 7.08
N ALA A 219 5.84 17.46 6.23
CA ALA A 219 6.06 18.67 5.45
C ALA A 219 4.93 18.85 4.41
N ASP A 220 4.45 20.07 4.22
CA ASP A 220 3.35 20.38 3.28
C ASP A 220 3.60 19.80 1.88
N GLN A 221 4.84 19.93 1.37
CA GLN A 221 5.21 19.37 0.06
C GLN A 221 5.10 17.84 0.03
N LEU A 222 5.45 17.16 1.11
CA LEU A 222 5.30 15.70 1.19
C LEU A 222 3.82 15.31 1.23
N VAL A 223 2.98 16.07 1.94
CA VAL A 223 1.53 15.88 1.93
C VAL A 223 0.98 16.01 0.51
N ASP A 224 1.38 17.05 -0.24
CA ASP A 224 0.98 17.25 -1.63
C ASP A 224 1.36 16.04 -2.51
N HIS A 225 2.56 15.48 -2.31
CA HIS A 225 2.99 14.26 -3.02
C HIS A 225 2.13 13.05 -2.69
N ILE A 226 1.76 12.86 -1.42
CA ILE A 226 0.91 11.74 -1.01
C ILE A 226 -0.50 11.92 -1.59
N GLU A 227 -1.09 13.11 -1.49
CA GLU A 227 -2.42 13.39 -2.04
C GLU A 227 -2.47 13.18 -3.56
N ALA A 228 -1.47 13.67 -4.28
CA ALA A 228 -1.34 13.47 -5.73
C ALA A 228 -1.24 11.98 -6.11
N THR A 229 -0.40 11.24 -5.38
CA THR A 229 -0.16 9.81 -5.63
C THR A 229 -1.41 8.98 -5.36
N VAL A 230 -2.10 9.24 -4.24
CA VAL A 230 -3.36 8.55 -3.90
C VAL A 230 -4.47 8.90 -4.88
N SER A 231 -4.63 10.17 -5.24
CA SER A 231 -5.69 10.60 -6.17
C SER A 231 -5.51 9.95 -7.55
N SER A 232 -4.27 9.89 -8.05
CA SER A 232 -3.96 9.22 -9.33
C SER A 232 -4.26 7.72 -9.29
N ALA A 233 -4.01 7.06 -8.15
CA ALA A 233 -4.31 5.64 -7.98
C ALA A 233 -5.82 5.36 -7.96
N LYS A 234 -6.62 6.21 -7.31
CA LYS A 234 -8.09 6.06 -7.25
C LYS A 234 -8.78 6.25 -8.60
N VAL A 235 -8.28 7.16 -9.44
CA VAL A 235 -8.75 7.33 -10.83
C VAL A 235 -8.50 6.05 -11.64
N THR A 236 -7.34 5.40 -11.44
CA THR A 236 -6.99 4.17 -12.15
C THR A 236 -7.87 2.97 -11.74
N LEU A 237 -8.30 2.90 -10.48
CA LEU A 237 -9.17 1.82 -9.97
C LEU A 237 -10.64 1.95 -10.39
N SER A 238 -11.05 3.14 -10.83
CA SER A 238 -12.45 3.43 -11.20
C SER A 238 -12.71 3.27 -12.71
N GLN A 239 -11.68 2.95 -13.50
CA GLN A 239 -11.74 2.70 -14.95
C GLN A 239 -11.71 1.20 -15.24
#